data_AF-A0A2G5EHB2-F1
#
_entry.id   AF-A0A2G5EHB2-F1
#
_cell.length_a   1.000
_cell.length_b   1.000
_cell.length_c   1.000
_cell.angle_alpha   90.00
_cell.angle_beta   90.00
_cell.angle_gamma   90.00
#
_symmetry.space_group_name_H-M   'P 1'
#
loop_
_entity.id
_entity.type
_entity.pdbx_description
1 polymer ?
#
loop_
_entity_poly.entity_id
_entity_poly.type
_entity_poly.pdbx_seq_one_letter_code
_entity_poly.pdbx_strand_id
1 'polypeptide(L)'
;MAGTEFVQMRSGFSVNFEKSNIPVVGIELNPFVEGAREESLRFTWYRLLNDQKVKCCVHKLKDATFQCMSCVKLNLPVKESYHCSMNCYNDAWNYHRQRHHEAFMMLGRRLNVQDEYKDDLLPDRKEIMVDQDGKSWLRVGCFKNYVPSRDDFGCILRLETVLVDCSLRSTPHVLVTDRVIVAPPAPRPRCIIPVMPLMGSSIYAQHSAHQSFRVLSYNVLADMCATRDKFSYCPSWALTWEYRKQNLLREIIGYEAEIICLQEVQLEHFENFFKPELEQRGYSVMFMRKQGGLYMRGGYKYDGCATFFRCNRFREVRGYQLVFKEIARAVIETLQPNQKETGIRLLKDNVAIVTILESLENKTVSCNLNSIFCVANTHIHASEEFKDVKLWQVATLVNGLEMIGKLGIPILICGDLNSRPGSAPYDLLLCGKVDSQHVEWPNDPVGIFNHLKLFHGLPLGSAYRSLQITDGSHPFFEKQRKKTNFMTGEPWFTNFSNAFSGTLDYIFYSVPLLWLIHEIR
;
A
#
# COMPACT_ATOMS: atom_id res chain seq x y z
N MET A 1 44.02 6.50 -28.21
CA MET A 1 42.94 6.51 -29.23
C MET A 1 41.79 5.71 -28.68
N ALA A 2 40.70 6.40 -28.33
CA ALA A 2 39.49 5.82 -27.78
C ALA A 2 38.79 4.98 -28.85
N GLY A 3 38.53 3.70 -28.57
CA GLY A 3 37.70 2.85 -29.40
C GLY A 3 36.24 3.11 -29.07
N THR A 4 35.57 3.90 -29.91
CA THR A 4 34.11 3.98 -29.96
C THR A 4 33.54 2.65 -30.44
N GLU A 5 33.10 1.80 -29.51
CA GLU A 5 32.19 0.70 -29.82
C GLU A 5 30.82 1.29 -30.19
N PHE A 6 30.58 1.42 -31.50
CA PHE A 6 29.24 1.63 -32.03
C PHE A 6 28.45 0.34 -31.80
N VAL A 7 27.66 0.31 -30.73
CA VAL A 7 26.56 -0.65 -30.59
C VAL A 7 25.55 -0.30 -31.68
N GLN A 8 25.51 -1.14 -32.72
CA GLN A 8 24.50 -1.09 -33.77
C GLN A 8 23.12 -1.28 -33.12
N MET A 9 22.40 -0.17 -32.89
CA MET A 9 21.04 -0.19 -32.35
C MET A 9 20.16 -1.04 -33.27
N ARG A 10 19.62 -2.15 -32.75
CA ARG A 10 18.49 -2.83 -33.40
C ARG A 10 17.37 -1.81 -33.54
N SER A 11 16.92 -1.58 -34.77
CA SER A 11 15.92 -0.59 -35.14
C SER A 11 14.55 -0.96 -34.56
N GLY A 12 14.22 -0.40 -33.40
CA GLY A 12 12.87 -0.42 -32.82
C GLY A 12 12.88 -0.06 -31.34
N PHE A 13 12.27 1.07 -30.99
CA PHE A 13 11.89 1.39 -29.62
C PHE A 13 10.39 1.17 -29.44
N SER A 14 9.95 0.88 -28.22
CA SER A 14 8.53 0.77 -27.88
C SER A 14 8.16 1.74 -26.75
N VAL A 15 6.93 2.23 -26.78
CA VAL A 15 6.36 3.07 -25.71
C VAL A 15 5.05 2.47 -25.26
N ASN A 16 4.90 2.17 -23.98
CA ASN A 16 3.73 1.45 -23.46
C ASN A 16 3.33 1.91 -22.06
N PHE A 17 2.11 1.59 -21.63
CA PHE A 17 1.68 1.74 -20.24
C PHE A 17 1.93 0.45 -19.45
N GLU A 18 2.33 0.58 -18.19
CA GLU A 18 2.68 -0.58 -17.37
C GLU A 18 1.48 -1.43 -16.92
N LYS A 19 0.44 -0.78 -16.38
CA LYS A 19 -0.72 -1.49 -15.80
C LYS A 19 -2.04 -1.17 -16.50
N SER A 20 -2.21 0.07 -16.94
CA SER A 20 -3.48 0.54 -17.49
C SER A 20 -3.28 1.62 -18.54
N ASN A 21 -4.05 1.54 -19.61
CA ASN A 21 -4.20 2.57 -20.64
C ASN A 21 -5.43 3.47 -20.39
N ILE A 22 -6.11 3.35 -19.23
CA ILE A 22 -7.26 4.17 -18.86
C ILE A 22 -6.77 5.39 -18.06
N PRO A 23 -6.82 6.61 -18.62
CA PRO A 23 -6.38 7.81 -17.93
C PRO A 23 -7.38 8.25 -16.88
N VAL A 24 -6.89 8.81 -15.78
CA VAL A 24 -7.72 9.34 -14.70
C VAL A 24 -7.40 10.81 -14.49
N VAL A 25 -8.41 11.67 -14.46
CA VAL A 25 -8.24 13.10 -14.22
C VAL A 25 -7.43 13.35 -12.94
N GLY A 26 -6.37 14.15 -13.05
CA GLY A 26 -5.48 14.49 -11.94
C GLY A 26 -4.45 13.41 -11.57
N ILE A 27 -4.44 12.27 -12.27
CA ILE A 27 -3.49 11.18 -12.07
C ILE A 27 -2.53 11.15 -13.25
N GLU A 28 -1.24 11.20 -12.96
CA GLU A 28 -0.20 11.18 -13.98
C GLU A 28 -0.23 9.87 -14.80
N LEU A 29 -0.23 10.01 -16.12
CA LEU A 29 0.14 8.95 -17.06
C LEU A 29 1.67 8.97 -17.20
N ASN A 30 2.29 7.83 -16.91
CA ASN A 30 3.73 7.66 -16.98
C ASN A 30 4.07 6.47 -17.90
N PRO A 31 4.08 6.66 -19.23
CA PRO A 31 4.45 5.62 -20.17
C PRO A 31 5.96 5.32 -20.04
N PHE A 32 6.32 4.05 -20.22
CA PHE A 32 7.72 3.63 -20.22
C PHE A 32 8.23 3.45 -21.64
N VAL A 33 9.55 3.58 -21.80
CA VAL A 33 10.26 3.42 -23.07
C VAL A 33 11.16 2.18 -22.99
N GLU A 34 11.13 1.34 -24.01
CA GLU A 34 12.09 0.26 -24.21
C GLU A 34 12.86 0.45 -25.51
N GLY A 35 14.15 0.11 -25.51
CA GLY A 35 14.98 0.13 -26.73
C GLY A 35 15.48 1.50 -27.16
N ALA A 36 15.24 2.58 -26.40
CA ALA A 36 15.81 3.90 -26.62
C ALA A 36 16.05 4.65 -25.29
N ARG A 37 16.97 5.62 -25.32
CA ARG A 37 17.16 6.57 -24.20
C ARG A 37 16.08 7.64 -24.28
N GLU A 38 15.46 7.97 -23.14
CA GLU A 38 14.38 8.97 -23.08
C GLU A 38 14.84 10.35 -23.58
N GLU A 39 16.11 10.73 -23.38
CA GLU A 39 16.66 12.00 -23.85
C GLU A 39 16.73 12.10 -25.39
N SER A 40 16.74 10.95 -26.06
CA SER A 40 16.76 10.87 -27.52
C SER A 40 15.35 10.89 -28.12
N LEU A 41 14.31 11.04 -27.30
CA LEU A 41 12.91 10.97 -27.72
C LEU A 41 12.18 12.30 -27.48
N ARG A 42 11.34 12.67 -28.44
CA ARG A 42 10.37 13.76 -28.33
C ARG A 42 8.99 13.16 -28.17
N PHE A 43 8.29 13.59 -27.13
CA PHE A 43 6.94 13.17 -26.78
C PHE A 43 5.95 14.27 -27.11
N THR A 44 4.82 13.92 -27.73
CA THR A 44 3.73 14.85 -27.97
C THR A 44 2.40 14.20 -27.63
N TRP A 45 1.67 14.81 -26.71
CA TRP A 45 0.33 14.39 -26.32
C TRP A 45 -0.70 15.17 -27.09
N TYR A 46 -1.72 14.47 -27.55
CA TYR A 46 -2.89 15.01 -28.19
C TYR A 46 -4.17 14.49 -27.55
N ARG A 47 -5.22 15.27 -27.69
CA ARG A 47 -6.59 14.94 -27.31
C ARG A 47 -7.45 14.90 -28.57
N LEU A 48 -8.27 13.87 -28.70
CA LEU A 48 -9.20 13.74 -29.82
C LEU A 48 -10.25 14.86 -29.77
N LEU A 49 -10.36 15.62 -30.87
CA LEU A 49 -11.42 16.59 -31.10
C LEU A 49 -12.65 15.89 -31.70
N ASN A 50 -13.83 16.42 -31.41
CA ASN A 50 -15.11 15.96 -31.96
C ASN A 50 -15.50 14.52 -31.58
N ASP A 51 -14.82 13.96 -30.58
CA ASP A 51 -15.31 12.80 -29.87
C ASP A 51 -16.60 13.21 -29.16
N GLN A 52 -17.74 12.59 -29.51
CA GLN A 52 -19.02 12.91 -28.87
C GLN A 52 -18.87 12.73 -27.36
N LYS A 53 -18.83 13.86 -26.63
CA LYS A 53 -18.81 13.83 -25.16
C LYS A 53 -20.00 13.01 -24.70
N VAL A 54 -19.71 11.98 -23.92
CA VAL A 54 -20.74 11.02 -23.53
C VAL A 54 -21.82 11.76 -22.74
N LYS A 55 -23.08 11.64 -23.17
CA LYS A 55 -24.21 12.31 -22.51
C LYS A 55 -24.63 11.59 -21.24
N CYS A 56 -25.17 12.33 -20.29
CA CYS A 56 -25.70 11.75 -19.07
C CYS A 56 -26.89 10.81 -19.36
N CYS A 57 -26.89 9.64 -18.72
CA CYS A 57 -27.92 8.63 -18.89
C CYS A 57 -29.29 9.11 -18.38
N VAL A 58 -29.31 9.99 -17.38
CA VAL A 58 -30.51 10.63 -16.80
C VAL A 58 -30.85 11.92 -17.55
N HIS A 59 -29.88 12.83 -17.71
CA HIS A 59 -30.06 14.14 -18.34
C HIS A 59 -29.48 14.14 -19.76
N LYS A 60 -30.24 13.68 -20.76
CA LYS A 60 -29.77 13.44 -22.14
C LYS A 60 -29.11 14.63 -22.83
N LEU A 61 -29.43 15.87 -22.41
CA LEU A 61 -28.88 17.11 -22.97
C LEU A 61 -27.59 17.58 -22.27
N LYS A 62 -27.26 17.01 -21.11
CA LYS A 62 -26.05 17.40 -20.34
C LYS A 62 -24.92 16.44 -20.63
N ASP A 63 -23.72 16.99 -20.82
CA ASP A 63 -22.49 16.19 -20.86
C ASP A 63 -22.30 15.46 -19.54
N ALA A 64 -21.89 14.20 -19.60
CA ALA A 64 -21.49 13.47 -18.42
C ALA A 64 -20.23 14.09 -17.83
N THR A 65 -20.09 13.99 -16.51
CA THR A 65 -18.89 14.39 -15.77
C THR A 65 -18.48 13.33 -14.76
N PHE A 66 -19.19 12.20 -14.75
CA PHE A 66 -19.08 11.12 -13.78
C PHE A 66 -19.47 9.79 -14.45
N GLN A 67 -18.79 8.70 -14.11
CA GLN A 67 -19.12 7.35 -14.59
C GLN A 67 -19.16 6.37 -13.43
N CYS A 68 -20.20 5.53 -13.35
CA CYS A 68 -20.30 4.48 -12.36
C CYS A 68 -19.43 3.28 -12.75
N MET A 69 -18.33 3.08 -12.01
CA MET A 69 -17.41 1.96 -12.26
C MET A 69 -18.01 0.59 -11.95
N SER A 70 -19.04 0.51 -11.11
CA SER A 70 -19.75 -0.76 -10.84
C SER A 70 -20.56 -1.23 -12.06
N CYS A 71 -21.17 -0.32 -12.83
CA CYS A 71 -21.79 -0.67 -14.11
C CYS A 71 -20.77 -1.26 -15.09
N VAL A 72 -19.60 -0.62 -15.18
CA VAL A 72 -18.51 -1.08 -16.06
C VAL A 72 -18.04 -2.49 -15.65
N LYS A 73 -17.86 -2.73 -14.35
CA LYS A 73 -17.48 -4.06 -13.83
C LYS A 73 -18.52 -5.14 -14.12
N LEU A 74 -19.80 -4.78 -14.14
CA LEU A 74 -20.92 -5.70 -14.40
C LEU A 74 -21.25 -5.81 -15.90
N ASN A 75 -20.41 -5.23 -16.77
CA ASN A 75 -20.58 -5.23 -18.22
C ASN A 75 -21.93 -4.65 -18.68
N LEU A 76 -22.49 -3.73 -17.89
CA LEU A 76 -23.69 -2.98 -18.27
C LEU A 76 -23.39 -2.01 -19.41
N PRO A 77 -24.38 -1.65 -20.25
CA PRO A 77 -24.19 -0.74 -21.37
C PRO A 77 -23.47 0.55 -20.92
N VAL A 78 -22.30 0.81 -21.51
CA VAL A 78 -21.40 1.89 -21.08
C VAL A 78 -22.13 3.24 -21.08
N LYS A 79 -23.00 3.50 -22.07
CA LYS A 79 -23.85 4.71 -22.15
C LYS A 79 -24.77 4.94 -20.94
N GLU A 80 -25.13 3.89 -20.22
CA GLU A 80 -26.02 3.96 -19.06
C GLU A 80 -25.26 4.19 -17.74
N SER A 81 -23.93 4.09 -17.77
CA SER A 81 -23.07 4.30 -16.61
C SER A 81 -22.71 5.77 -16.36
N TYR A 82 -23.07 6.69 -17.25
CA TYR A 82 -22.62 8.09 -17.22
C TYR A 82 -23.62 9.06 -16.60
N HIS A 83 -23.17 9.94 -15.71
CA HIS A 83 -23.99 10.97 -15.05
C HIS A 83 -23.39 12.37 -15.22
N CYS A 84 -24.22 13.42 -15.30
CA CYS A 84 -23.76 14.82 -15.47
C CYS A 84 -23.27 15.46 -14.17
N SER A 85 -23.39 14.78 -13.03
CA SER A 85 -22.87 15.22 -11.73
C SER A 85 -22.98 14.08 -10.71
N MET A 86 -22.27 14.21 -9.58
CA MET A 86 -22.40 13.31 -8.43
C MET A 86 -23.82 13.35 -7.83
N ASN A 87 -24.46 14.52 -7.79
CA ASN A 87 -25.84 14.64 -7.31
C ASN A 87 -26.80 13.86 -8.21
N CYS A 88 -26.67 14.01 -9.53
CA CYS A 88 -27.44 13.22 -10.50
C CYS A 88 -27.23 11.70 -10.33
N TYR A 89 -26.04 11.25 -9.96
CA TYR A 89 -25.77 9.84 -9.63
C TYR A 89 -26.47 9.41 -8.33
N ASN A 90 -26.33 10.20 -7.26
CA ASN A 90 -26.93 9.90 -5.96
C ASN A 90 -28.47 9.89 -6.03
N ASP A 91 -29.06 10.85 -6.73
CA ASP A 91 -30.51 10.97 -6.91
C ASP A 91 -31.07 9.77 -7.70
N ALA A 92 -30.30 9.26 -8.66
CA ALA A 92 -30.65 8.08 -9.46
C ALA A 92 -30.27 6.74 -8.80
N TRP A 93 -29.63 6.74 -7.62
CA TRP A 93 -29.00 5.55 -7.04
C TRP A 93 -29.99 4.41 -6.76
N ASN A 94 -31.21 4.71 -6.34
CA ASN A 94 -32.21 3.67 -6.04
C ASN A 94 -32.55 2.81 -7.27
N TYR A 95 -32.72 3.46 -8.43
CA TYR A 95 -32.94 2.78 -9.71
C TYR A 95 -31.65 2.12 -10.22
N HIS A 96 -30.52 2.79 -10.05
CA HIS A 96 -29.21 2.33 -10.51
C HIS A 96 -28.71 1.08 -9.76
N ARG A 97 -28.95 0.98 -8.45
CA ARG A 97 -28.60 -0.16 -7.59
C ARG A 97 -29.37 -1.43 -7.97
N GLN A 98 -30.65 -1.29 -8.33
CA GLN A 98 -31.47 -2.43 -8.75
C GLN A 98 -30.89 -3.08 -10.01
N ARG A 99 -30.39 -2.26 -10.95
CA ARG A 99 -29.73 -2.74 -12.17
C ARG A 99 -28.39 -3.43 -11.90
N HIS A 100 -27.63 -2.98 -10.90
CA HIS A 100 -26.44 -3.72 -10.46
C HIS A 100 -26.80 -5.11 -9.92
N HIS A 101 -27.90 -5.20 -9.18
CA HIS A 101 -28.39 -6.45 -8.63
C HIS A 101 -28.87 -7.40 -9.76
N GLU A 102 -29.62 -6.88 -10.72
CA GLU A 102 -30.11 -7.63 -11.89
C GLU A 102 -28.96 -8.06 -12.83
N ALA A 103 -27.99 -7.19 -13.09
CA ALA A 103 -26.81 -7.50 -13.92
C ALA A 103 -25.90 -8.55 -13.28
N PHE A 104 -25.75 -8.51 -11.96
CA PHE A 104 -25.03 -9.55 -11.21
C PHE A 104 -25.71 -10.92 -11.35
N MET A 105 -27.04 -10.96 -11.52
CA MET A 105 -27.79 -12.20 -11.76
C MET A 105 -27.74 -12.68 -13.22
N MET A 106 -27.34 -11.84 -14.19
CA MET A 106 -27.45 -12.11 -15.62
C MET A 106 -26.11 -12.34 -16.37
N LEU A 107 -24.98 -12.48 -15.67
CA LEU A 107 -23.65 -12.69 -16.27
C LEU A 107 -23.44 -14.10 -16.90
N GLY A 108 -24.27 -14.42 -17.88
CA GLY A 108 -24.12 -15.54 -18.81
C GLY A 108 -24.59 -15.15 -20.22
N ARG A 109 -23.62 -14.80 -21.09
CA ARG A 109 -23.66 -14.65 -22.58
C ARG A 109 -23.39 -13.23 -23.14
N ARG A 110 -22.98 -13.26 -24.42
CA ARG A 110 -21.99 -12.44 -25.15
C ARG A 110 -22.58 -11.35 -26.08
N LEU A 111 -21.71 -10.35 -26.34
CA LEU A 111 -21.36 -9.61 -27.59
C LEU A 111 -22.29 -8.55 -28.25
N ASN A 112 -21.60 -7.41 -28.52
CA ASN A 112 -21.59 -6.46 -29.67
C ASN A 112 -22.85 -5.70 -30.12
N VAL A 113 -22.66 -4.41 -30.46
CA VAL A 113 -23.04 -3.73 -31.73
C VAL A 113 -22.52 -2.27 -31.74
N GLN A 114 -22.19 -1.80 -32.96
CA GLN A 114 -21.64 -0.51 -33.42
C GLN A 114 -22.67 0.65 -33.47
N ASP A 115 -22.23 1.90 -33.69
CA ASP A 115 -22.72 2.83 -34.76
C ASP A 115 -22.27 4.31 -34.61
N GLU A 116 -22.41 5.04 -35.73
CA GLU A 116 -21.72 6.25 -36.22
C GLU A 116 -22.38 7.64 -35.96
N TYR A 117 -21.60 8.71 -36.26
CA TYR A 117 -21.91 10.02 -36.92
C TYR A 117 -21.99 11.40 -36.20
N LYS A 118 -21.29 12.35 -36.87
CA LYS A 118 -21.42 13.82 -37.11
C LYS A 118 -21.04 14.88 -36.06
N ASP A 119 -20.53 15.98 -36.63
CA ASP A 119 -19.49 16.90 -36.16
C ASP A 119 -19.91 18.36 -36.45
N ASP A 120 -19.57 19.32 -35.59
CA ASP A 120 -19.58 20.77 -35.90
C ASP A 120 -18.78 21.64 -34.89
N LEU A 121 -17.97 22.53 -35.48
CA LEU A 121 -17.43 23.82 -35.01
C LEU A 121 -16.22 23.88 -34.05
N LEU A 122 -15.09 24.30 -34.64
CA LEU A 122 -13.82 24.73 -34.02
C LEU A 122 -13.87 26.16 -33.48
N PRO A 123 -13.06 26.48 -32.45
CA PRO A 123 -12.29 27.72 -32.52
C PRO A 123 -10.80 27.59 -32.11
N ASP A 124 -10.01 28.34 -32.88
CA ASP A 124 -8.78 29.06 -32.57
C ASP A 124 -7.44 28.34 -32.34
N ARG A 125 -6.40 28.92 -32.95
CA ARG A 125 -5.10 28.31 -33.31
C ARG A 125 -4.36 27.66 -32.13
N LYS A 126 -4.55 26.35 -31.98
CA LYS A 126 -3.63 25.41 -31.34
C LYS A 126 -3.25 24.37 -32.40
N GLU A 127 -2.05 23.79 -32.34
CA GLU A 127 -1.59 22.81 -33.33
C GLU A 127 -2.55 21.62 -33.40
N ILE A 128 -3.48 21.65 -34.36
CA ILE A 128 -4.40 20.56 -34.67
C ILE A 128 -3.73 19.70 -35.73
N MET A 129 -3.59 18.42 -35.41
CA MET A 129 -3.11 17.40 -36.33
C MET A 129 -4.28 16.55 -36.80
N VAL A 130 -4.34 16.24 -38.09
CA VAL A 130 -5.33 15.29 -38.64
C VAL A 130 -4.59 13.99 -38.93
N ASP A 131 -5.07 12.88 -38.38
CA ASP A 131 -4.45 11.57 -38.62
C ASP A 131 -4.90 10.93 -39.94
N GLN A 132 -4.36 9.74 -40.22
CA GLN A 132 -4.66 8.99 -41.44
C GLN A 132 -6.14 8.55 -41.55
N ASP A 133 -6.85 8.47 -40.42
CA ASP A 133 -8.28 8.16 -40.37
C ASP A 133 -9.16 9.41 -40.52
N GLY A 134 -8.55 10.60 -40.69
CA GLY A 134 -9.28 11.87 -40.76
C GLY A 134 -9.70 12.43 -39.39
N LYS A 135 -9.21 11.88 -38.28
CA LYS A 135 -9.53 12.38 -36.93
C LYS A 135 -8.70 13.60 -36.59
N SER A 136 -9.33 14.61 -36.00
CA SER A 136 -8.66 15.83 -35.56
C SER A 136 -8.16 15.69 -34.12
N TRP A 137 -6.90 16.05 -33.88
CA TRP A 137 -6.20 15.88 -32.61
C TRP A 137 -5.61 17.21 -32.16
N LEU A 138 -6.03 17.69 -30.99
CA LEU A 138 -5.52 18.90 -30.36
C LEU A 138 -4.27 18.58 -29.54
N ARG A 139 -3.13 19.23 -29.82
CA ARG A 139 -1.93 19.09 -28.97
C ARG A 139 -2.20 19.63 -27.55
N VAL A 140 -1.89 18.81 -26.53
CA VAL A 140 -2.11 19.11 -25.10
C VAL A 140 -0.86 18.99 -24.23
N GLY A 141 0.21 18.35 -24.72
CA GLY A 141 1.45 18.20 -23.95
C GLY A 141 2.66 17.86 -24.80
N CYS A 142 3.85 18.04 -24.23
CA CYS A 142 5.13 17.79 -24.90
C CYS A 142 6.16 17.04 -24.03
N PHE A 143 5.72 16.47 -22.91
CA PHE A 143 6.54 15.69 -22.00
C PHE A 143 6.17 14.21 -22.11
N LYS A 144 7.06 13.32 -21.63
CA LYS A 144 6.76 11.88 -21.52
C LYS A 144 5.49 11.66 -20.71
N ASN A 145 5.42 12.33 -19.55
CA ASN A 145 4.30 12.23 -18.63
C ASN A 145 3.21 13.24 -18.98
N TYR A 146 1.96 12.90 -18.70
CA TYR A 146 0.82 13.79 -18.87
C TYR A 146 -0.17 13.61 -17.73
N VAL A 147 -0.68 14.71 -17.17
CA VAL A 147 -1.73 14.67 -16.14
C VAL A 147 -3.04 15.11 -16.80
N PRO A 148 -4.01 14.20 -17.03
CA PRO A 148 -5.27 14.55 -17.64
C PRO A 148 -6.03 15.58 -16.81
N SER A 149 -6.50 16.63 -17.49
CA SER A 149 -7.29 17.70 -16.93
C SER A 149 -8.80 17.37 -17.01
N ARG A 150 -9.64 18.22 -16.41
CA ARG A 150 -11.10 18.09 -16.58
C ARG A 150 -11.55 18.28 -18.02
N ASP A 151 -10.81 19.04 -18.82
CA ASP A 151 -11.15 19.25 -20.22
C ASP A 151 -10.86 18.00 -21.09
N ASP A 152 -10.10 17.05 -20.55
CA ASP A 152 -9.82 15.78 -21.20
C ASP A 152 -10.87 14.71 -20.86
N PHE A 153 -11.77 14.97 -19.91
CA PHE A 153 -12.76 14.00 -19.46
C PHE A 153 -13.61 13.47 -20.63
N GLY A 154 -13.70 12.14 -20.71
CA GLY A 154 -14.43 11.43 -21.76
C GLY A 154 -13.71 11.37 -23.09
N CYS A 155 -12.66 12.15 -23.32
CA CYS A 155 -11.87 12.14 -24.56
C CYS A 155 -10.88 10.98 -24.59
N ILE A 156 -10.43 10.63 -25.79
CA ILE A 156 -9.29 9.76 -26.02
C ILE A 156 -8.02 10.61 -26.12
N LEU A 157 -6.93 10.15 -25.51
CA LEU A 157 -5.61 10.75 -25.62
C LEU A 157 -4.72 9.92 -26.55
N ARG A 158 -3.81 10.60 -27.23
CA ARG A 158 -2.81 10.02 -28.13
C ARG A 158 -1.44 10.54 -27.75
N LEU A 159 -0.49 9.64 -27.57
CA LEU A 159 0.92 9.96 -27.42
C LEU A 159 1.66 9.58 -28.69
N GLU A 160 2.31 10.57 -29.30
CA GLU A 160 3.28 10.36 -30.37
C GLU A 160 4.69 10.51 -29.83
N THR A 161 5.54 9.54 -30.13
CA THR A 161 6.96 9.54 -29.73
C THR A 161 7.85 9.40 -30.96
N VAL A 162 8.85 10.27 -31.08
CA VAL A 162 9.76 10.34 -32.24
C VAL A 162 11.20 10.45 -31.76
N LEU A 163 12.15 9.79 -32.42
CA LEU A 163 13.58 9.98 -32.18
C LEU A 163 14.03 11.37 -32.63
N VAL A 164 14.87 12.02 -31.82
CA VAL A 164 15.31 13.41 -32.04
C VAL A 164 16.51 13.50 -33.00
N ASP A 165 17.27 12.41 -33.20
CA ASP A 165 18.54 12.44 -33.93
C ASP A 165 18.71 11.36 -35.02
N CYS A 166 19.46 11.72 -36.06
CA CYS A 166 19.80 11.03 -37.32
C CYS A 166 18.75 11.06 -38.44
N SER A 167 18.90 12.00 -39.40
CA SER A 167 18.83 11.91 -40.88
C SER A 167 17.81 11.00 -41.61
N LEU A 168 16.92 10.33 -40.89
CA LEU A 168 15.91 9.40 -41.34
C LEU A 168 14.56 9.90 -40.80
N ARG A 169 13.58 10.06 -41.69
CA ARG A 169 12.18 10.26 -41.27
C ARG A 169 11.71 8.98 -40.58
N SER A 170 11.90 8.86 -39.27
CA SER A 170 11.37 7.73 -38.49
C SER A 170 9.86 7.87 -38.34
N THR A 171 9.12 6.80 -38.60
CA THR A 171 7.69 6.73 -38.29
C THR A 171 7.47 6.92 -36.79
N PRO A 172 6.55 7.80 -36.35
CA PRO A 172 6.28 8.00 -34.93
C PRO A 172 5.75 6.70 -34.31
N HIS A 173 6.21 6.39 -33.10
CA HIS A 173 5.53 5.40 -32.27
C HIS A 173 4.28 6.06 -31.68
N VAL A 174 3.10 5.47 -31.92
CA VAL A 174 1.81 6.02 -31.51
C VAL A 174 1.17 5.12 -30.47
N LEU A 175 0.70 5.72 -29.39
CA LEU A 175 -0.04 5.06 -28.33
C LEU A 175 -1.36 5.80 -28.13
N VAL A 176 -2.47 5.08 -28.04
CA VAL A 176 -3.80 5.65 -27.84
C VAL A 176 -4.39 5.10 -26.55
N THR A 177 -4.99 5.97 -25.74
CA THR A 177 -5.58 5.61 -24.45
C THR A 177 -7.03 5.16 -24.60
N ASP A 178 -7.58 4.55 -23.55
CA ASP A 178 -9.03 4.53 -23.38
C ASP A 178 -9.52 5.94 -23.01
N ARG A 179 -10.85 6.11 -22.90
CA ARG A 179 -11.45 7.40 -22.52
C ARG A 179 -11.01 7.83 -21.13
N VAL A 180 -10.66 9.10 -20.97
CA VAL A 180 -10.31 9.68 -19.66
C VAL A 180 -11.51 9.61 -18.72
N ILE A 181 -11.31 9.07 -17.53
CA ILE A 181 -12.32 8.97 -16.47
C ILE A 181 -12.01 9.92 -15.30
N VAL A 182 -12.98 10.13 -14.42
CA VAL A 182 -12.75 10.75 -13.11
C VAL A 182 -12.66 9.65 -12.07
N ALA A 183 -11.69 9.75 -11.15
CA ALA A 183 -11.61 8.86 -10.01
C ALA A 183 -12.91 8.93 -9.17
N PRO A 184 -13.36 7.82 -8.58
CA PRO A 184 -14.42 7.88 -7.58
C PRO A 184 -13.99 8.79 -6.43
N PRO A 185 -14.94 9.40 -5.72
CA PRO A 185 -14.62 10.19 -4.53
C PRO A 185 -13.84 9.32 -3.53
N ALA A 186 -12.93 9.97 -2.79
CA ALA A 186 -12.13 9.29 -1.78
C ALA A 186 -13.06 8.56 -0.79
N PRO A 187 -12.68 7.35 -0.35
CA PRO A 187 -13.45 6.64 0.68
C PRO A 187 -13.52 7.50 1.95
N ARG A 188 -14.59 7.29 2.73
CA ARG A 188 -14.73 7.97 4.02
C ARG A 188 -13.54 7.60 4.92
N PRO A 189 -12.94 8.57 5.64
CA PRO A 189 -11.88 8.27 6.60
C PRO A 189 -12.31 7.23 7.62
N ARG A 190 -11.38 6.37 8.06
CA ARG A 190 -11.62 5.45 9.18
C ARG A 190 -11.80 6.25 10.46
N CYS A 191 -12.59 5.73 11.40
CA CYS A 191 -12.93 6.47 12.61
C CYS A 191 -11.93 6.14 13.74
N ILE A 192 -11.42 7.16 14.43
CA ILE A 192 -10.69 6.99 15.68
C ILE A 192 -11.72 6.80 16.80
N ILE A 193 -11.59 5.71 17.55
CA ILE A 193 -12.53 5.30 18.59
C ILE A 193 -11.80 5.37 19.93
N PRO A 194 -12.39 6.04 20.95
CA PRO A 194 -11.82 6.03 22.28
C PRO A 194 -11.92 4.63 22.88
N VAL A 195 -10.85 4.19 23.54
CA VAL A 195 -10.83 2.97 24.34
C VAL A 195 -11.08 3.39 25.79
N MET A 196 -12.13 2.83 26.41
CA MET A 196 -12.47 3.05 27.83
C MET A 196 -12.19 1.77 28.64
N PRO A 197 -11.03 1.62 29.29
CA PRO A 197 -10.75 0.54 30.22
C PRO A 197 -11.83 0.40 31.29
N LEU A 198 -12.19 -0.84 31.61
CA LEU A 198 -13.10 -1.21 32.70
C LEU A 198 -12.68 -0.64 34.08
N MET A 199 -11.43 -0.22 34.27
CA MET A 199 -10.97 0.42 35.50
C MET A 199 -11.23 1.92 35.50
N GLY A 200 -12.45 2.30 35.91
CA GLY A 200 -12.82 3.53 36.61
C GLY A 200 -12.33 4.89 36.07
N SER A 201 -13.29 5.79 35.82
CA SER A 201 -13.09 7.20 35.43
C SER A 201 -12.10 8.03 36.29
N SER A 202 -11.73 7.53 37.48
CA SER A 202 -10.73 8.12 38.39
C SER A 202 -9.29 8.03 37.86
N ILE A 203 -8.93 6.93 37.19
CA ILE A 203 -7.58 6.69 36.64
C ILE A 203 -7.35 7.59 35.41
N TYR A 204 -8.35 7.72 34.53
CA TYR A 204 -8.32 8.63 33.38
C TYR A 204 -8.14 10.11 33.76
N ALA A 205 -8.76 10.55 34.85
CA ALA A 205 -8.65 11.92 35.35
C ALA A 205 -7.30 12.21 36.03
N GLN A 206 -6.62 11.21 36.58
CA GLN A 206 -5.25 11.35 37.09
C GLN A 206 -4.20 11.29 35.97
N HIS A 207 -4.49 10.65 34.84
CA HIS A 207 -3.53 10.42 33.76
C HIS A 207 -3.55 11.44 32.61
N SER A 208 -4.42 12.45 32.65
CA SER A 208 -4.32 13.63 31.77
C SER A 208 -3.02 14.44 31.95
N ALA A 209 -2.18 14.06 32.91
CA ALA A 209 -0.82 14.56 33.09
C ALA A 209 0.28 13.78 32.32
N HIS A 210 -0.05 12.67 31.64
CA HIS A 210 0.94 11.86 30.91
C HIS A 210 1.00 12.18 29.42
N GLN A 211 2.20 12.08 28.88
CA GLN A 211 2.49 12.24 27.46
C GLN A 211 1.79 11.14 26.63
N SER A 212 1.17 11.54 25.52
CA SER A 212 0.50 10.62 24.59
C SER A 212 0.96 10.85 23.15
N PHE A 213 1.01 9.79 22.35
CA PHE A 213 1.35 9.85 20.93
C PHE A 213 0.58 8.79 20.16
N ARG A 214 0.45 9.00 18.85
CA ARG A 214 -0.24 8.12 17.90
C ARG A 214 0.77 7.30 17.11
N VAL A 215 0.43 6.03 16.93
CA VAL A 215 1.22 5.06 16.16
C VAL A 215 0.35 4.54 15.01
N LEU A 216 0.92 4.50 13.81
CA LEU A 216 0.32 3.89 12.62
C LEU A 216 1.18 2.70 12.20
N SER A 217 0.60 1.52 12.01
CA SER A 217 1.23 0.39 11.32
C SER A 217 0.45 0.11 10.04
N TYR A 218 1.13 0.06 8.88
CA TYR A 218 0.44 -0.11 7.61
C TYR A 218 1.29 -0.78 6.52
N ASN A 219 0.87 -1.95 6.06
CA ASN A 219 1.39 -2.57 4.84
C ASN A 219 0.82 -1.83 3.62
N VAL A 220 1.68 -1.14 2.85
CA VAL A 220 1.27 -0.26 1.75
C VAL A 220 1.13 -0.95 0.40
N LEU A 221 1.33 -2.28 0.34
CA LEU A 221 1.36 -3.11 -0.86
C LEU A 221 2.37 -2.61 -1.90
N ALA A 222 3.51 -3.30 -2.01
CA ALA A 222 4.55 -2.95 -2.98
C ALA A 222 3.98 -2.95 -4.40
N ASP A 223 4.43 -2.04 -5.26
CA ASP A 223 3.84 -1.93 -6.60
C ASP A 223 4.11 -3.15 -7.48
N MET A 224 5.28 -3.77 -7.30
CA MET A 224 5.60 -5.08 -7.87
C MET A 224 4.63 -6.20 -7.45
N CYS A 225 3.97 -6.07 -6.31
CA CYS A 225 2.98 -7.03 -5.81
C CYS A 225 1.56 -6.74 -6.31
N ALA A 226 1.26 -5.49 -6.69
CA ALA A 226 -0.06 -5.04 -7.13
C ALA A 226 -0.35 -5.41 -8.60
N THR A 227 -0.41 -6.72 -8.88
CA THR A 227 -0.62 -7.27 -10.24
C THR A 227 -2.10 -7.52 -10.54
N ARG A 228 -2.46 -7.49 -11.83
CA ARG A 228 -3.83 -7.77 -12.30
C ARG A 228 -4.29 -9.19 -11.99
N ASP A 229 -3.37 -10.15 -11.95
CA ASP A 229 -3.71 -11.55 -11.67
C ASP A 229 -4.14 -11.73 -10.21
N LYS A 230 -3.42 -11.11 -9.26
CA LYS A 230 -3.75 -11.14 -7.83
C LYS A 230 -4.98 -10.30 -7.50
N PHE A 231 -5.18 -9.19 -8.22
CA PHE A 231 -6.22 -8.20 -7.94
C PHE A 231 -7.18 -8.03 -9.12
N SER A 232 -7.62 -9.13 -9.74
CA SER A 232 -8.45 -9.13 -10.96
C SER A 232 -9.81 -8.44 -10.79
N TYR A 233 -10.30 -8.32 -9.55
CA TYR A 233 -11.51 -7.60 -9.16
C TYR A 233 -11.32 -6.07 -9.05
N CYS A 234 -10.07 -5.60 -9.06
CA CYS A 234 -9.70 -4.19 -9.01
C CYS A 234 -9.48 -3.66 -10.45
N PRO A 235 -10.09 -2.52 -10.84
CA PRO A 235 -9.81 -1.92 -12.14
C PRO A 235 -8.32 -1.63 -12.29
N SER A 236 -7.76 -1.89 -13.47
CA SER A 236 -6.31 -1.76 -13.70
C SER A 236 -5.78 -0.36 -13.42
N TRP A 237 -6.55 0.69 -13.71
CA TRP A 237 -6.18 2.07 -13.40
C TRP A 237 -6.04 2.33 -11.89
N ALA A 238 -6.83 1.63 -11.06
CA ALA A 238 -6.78 1.77 -9.61
C ALA A 238 -5.60 1.01 -8.98
N LEU A 239 -4.97 0.09 -9.74
CA LEU A 239 -3.74 -0.62 -9.33
C LEU A 239 -2.46 0.16 -9.66
N THR A 240 -2.55 1.19 -10.51
CA THR A 240 -1.40 2.03 -10.87
C THR A 240 -0.79 2.69 -9.64
N TRP A 241 0.53 2.77 -9.59
CA TRP A 241 1.22 3.44 -8.49
C TRP A 241 0.82 4.91 -8.38
N GLU A 242 0.67 5.58 -9.51
CA GLU A 242 0.33 6.99 -9.63
C GLU A 242 -1.02 7.30 -8.96
N TYR A 243 -2.00 6.40 -9.08
CA TYR A 243 -3.26 6.50 -8.37
C TYR A 243 -3.14 6.13 -6.89
N ARG A 244 -2.47 5.01 -6.57
CA ARG A 244 -2.37 4.51 -5.18
C ARG A 244 -1.58 5.47 -4.28
N LYS A 245 -0.46 6.01 -4.75
CA LYS A 245 0.47 6.83 -3.96
C LYS A 245 -0.21 8.05 -3.35
N GLN A 246 -1.08 8.72 -4.11
CA GLN A 246 -1.82 9.90 -3.63
C GLN A 246 -2.83 9.53 -2.54
N ASN A 247 -3.51 8.39 -2.69
CA ASN A 247 -4.48 7.93 -1.69
C ASN A 247 -3.79 7.44 -0.41
N LEU A 248 -2.69 6.69 -0.55
CA LEU A 248 -1.86 6.24 0.57
C LEU A 248 -1.33 7.43 1.37
N LEU A 249 -0.74 8.43 0.70
CA LEU A 249 -0.21 9.60 1.39
C LEU A 249 -1.33 10.38 2.10
N ARG A 250 -2.46 10.63 1.43
CA ARG A 250 -3.62 11.33 2.03
C ARG A 250 -4.12 10.62 3.28
N GLU A 251 -4.17 9.29 3.25
CA GLU A 251 -4.60 8.48 4.38
C GLU A 251 -3.57 8.53 5.52
N ILE A 252 -2.29 8.29 5.23
CA ILE A 252 -1.20 8.28 6.23
C ILE A 252 -1.13 9.62 6.96
N ILE A 253 -1.14 10.74 6.23
CA ILE A 253 -1.06 12.08 6.84
C ILE A 253 -2.34 12.45 7.60
N GLY A 254 -3.49 11.94 7.15
CA GLY A 254 -4.79 12.21 7.77
C GLY A 254 -4.94 11.64 9.18
N TYR A 255 -4.15 10.62 9.54
CA TYR A 255 -4.11 10.09 10.91
C TYR A 255 -3.22 10.91 11.86
N GLU A 256 -2.41 11.83 11.32
CA GLU A 256 -1.48 12.66 12.08
C GLU A 256 -0.64 11.86 13.09
N ALA A 257 -0.26 10.62 12.75
CA ALA A 257 0.46 9.73 13.64
C ALA A 257 1.89 10.24 13.85
N GLU A 258 2.39 10.25 15.09
CA GLU A 258 3.76 10.70 15.34
C GLU A 258 4.81 9.62 15.14
N ILE A 259 4.38 8.37 15.02
CA ILE A 259 5.19 7.22 14.62
C ILE A 259 4.44 6.47 13.52
N ILE A 260 5.10 6.22 12.38
CA ILE A 260 4.52 5.52 11.24
C ILE A 260 5.43 4.35 10.85
N CYS A 261 4.94 3.13 11.01
CA CYS A 261 5.59 1.88 10.64
C CYS A 261 4.96 1.36 9.35
N LEU A 262 5.67 1.49 8.23
CA LEU A 262 5.23 0.97 6.93
C LEU A 262 5.93 -0.34 6.58
N GLN A 263 5.20 -1.25 5.93
CA GLN A 263 5.71 -2.49 5.34
C GLN A 263 5.43 -2.51 3.83
N GLU A 264 6.19 -3.33 3.08
CA GLU A 264 6.14 -3.42 1.60
C GLU A 264 6.43 -2.09 0.88
N VAL A 265 7.32 -1.27 1.45
CA VAL A 265 7.73 -0.02 0.83
C VAL A 265 8.77 -0.31 -0.25
N GLN A 266 8.39 -0.19 -1.53
CA GLN A 266 9.31 -0.35 -2.66
C GLN A 266 10.40 0.74 -2.63
N LEU A 267 11.66 0.37 -2.86
CA LEU A 267 12.84 1.25 -2.70
C LEU A 267 12.72 2.57 -3.46
N GLU A 268 12.40 2.52 -4.75
CA GLU A 268 12.26 3.71 -5.59
C GLU A 268 11.11 4.61 -5.13
N HIS A 269 10.06 4.02 -4.56
CA HIS A 269 8.91 4.76 -4.02
C HIS A 269 9.20 5.34 -2.64
N PHE A 270 10.08 4.69 -1.87
CA PHE A 270 10.63 5.27 -0.66
C PHE A 270 11.43 6.54 -1.00
N GLU A 271 12.44 6.42 -1.87
CA GLU A 271 13.37 7.50 -2.20
C GLU A 271 12.69 8.69 -2.88
N ASN A 272 11.80 8.42 -3.85
CA ASN A 272 11.23 9.47 -4.69
C ASN A 272 9.87 10.00 -4.21
N PHE A 273 9.23 9.36 -3.22
CA PHE A 273 7.88 9.73 -2.79
C PHE A 273 7.72 9.75 -1.27
N PHE A 274 7.74 8.60 -0.58
CA PHE A 274 7.42 8.57 0.85
C PHE A 274 8.39 9.39 1.70
N LYS A 275 9.70 9.27 1.44
CA LYS A 275 10.73 10.01 2.17
C LYS A 275 10.57 11.53 1.99
N PRO A 276 10.63 12.11 0.77
CA PRO A 276 10.54 13.55 0.61
C PRO A 276 9.20 14.13 1.11
N GLU A 277 8.08 13.43 0.88
CA GLU A 277 6.76 13.90 1.34
C GLU A 277 6.65 13.95 2.87
N LEU A 278 7.16 12.94 3.58
CA LEU A 278 7.09 12.89 5.04
C LEU A 278 8.18 13.75 5.69
N GLU A 279 9.38 13.86 5.11
CA GLU A 279 10.43 14.78 5.58
C GLU A 279 9.97 16.24 5.49
N GLN A 280 9.31 16.64 4.40
CA GLN A 280 8.72 17.98 4.27
C GLN A 280 7.70 18.28 5.38
N ARG A 281 7.09 17.23 5.95
CA ARG A 281 6.12 17.33 7.06
C ARG A 281 6.77 17.14 8.43
N GLY A 282 8.10 17.15 8.52
CA GLY A 282 8.84 17.10 9.79
C GLY A 282 8.95 15.70 10.39
N TYR A 283 8.98 14.66 9.55
CA TYR A 283 9.35 13.31 9.97
C TYR A 283 10.82 13.01 9.65
N SER A 284 11.49 12.33 10.57
CA SER A 284 12.72 11.57 10.30
C SER A 284 12.35 10.13 10.02
N VAL A 285 13.27 9.37 9.41
CA VAL A 285 12.98 8.00 8.99
C VAL A 285 14.18 7.07 9.10
N MET A 286 13.92 5.84 9.54
CA MET A 286 14.78 4.69 9.25
C MET A 286 14.11 3.78 8.23
N PHE A 287 14.85 3.40 7.20
CA PHE A 287 14.39 2.50 6.16
C PHE A 287 15.35 1.33 5.98
N MET A 288 14.79 0.16 5.73
CA MET A 288 15.55 -1.04 5.46
C MET A 288 14.85 -1.85 4.37
N ARG A 289 15.53 -2.03 3.25
CA ARG A 289 15.07 -2.92 2.17
C ARG A 289 15.37 -4.39 2.49
N LYS A 290 14.55 -5.29 1.95
CA LYS A 290 14.87 -6.71 1.83
C LYS A 290 16.09 -6.89 0.93
N GLN A 291 16.85 -7.95 1.19
CA GLN A 291 18.05 -8.28 0.39
C GLN A 291 17.70 -8.94 -0.95
N GLY A 292 16.59 -9.67 -1.01
CA GLY A 292 16.07 -10.30 -2.21
C GLY A 292 15.21 -9.32 -2.99
N GLY A 293 15.49 -9.20 -4.30
CA GLY A 293 14.70 -8.39 -5.22
C GLY A 293 13.96 -9.27 -6.22
N LEU A 294 12.84 -8.77 -6.71
CA LEU A 294 12.14 -9.39 -7.83
C LEU A 294 12.69 -8.79 -9.12
N TYR A 295 13.19 -9.63 -10.02
CA TYR A 295 13.60 -9.17 -11.35
C TYR A 295 12.35 -8.85 -12.17
N MET A 296 12.18 -7.55 -12.45
CA MET A 296 11.05 -6.99 -13.18
C MET A 296 11.58 -6.19 -14.37
N ARG A 297 10.67 -5.64 -15.18
CA ARG A 297 11.06 -4.69 -16.23
C ARG A 297 11.82 -3.51 -15.61
N GLY A 298 12.99 -3.18 -16.18
CA GLY A 298 13.85 -2.12 -15.66
C GLY A 298 14.79 -2.53 -14.52
N GLY A 299 14.88 -3.83 -14.21
CA GLY A 299 15.86 -4.39 -13.27
C GLY A 299 15.23 -4.96 -11.99
N TYR A 300 16.08 -5.23 -11.01
CA TYR A 300 15.65 -5.74 -9.72
C TYR A 300 14.91 -4.66 -8.93
N LYS A 301 13.69 -4.99 -8.48
CA LYS A 301 12.90 -4.17 -7.57
C LYS A 301 12.92 -4.79 -6.18
N TYR A 302 13.04 -3.94 -5.16
CA TYR A 302 13.14 -4.35 -3.76
C TYR A 302 12.08 -3.61 -2.96
N ASP A 303 11.45 -4.29 -2.01
CA ASP A 303 10.61 -3.67 -0.97
C ASP A 303 11.29 -3.77 0.41
N GLY A 304 10.70 -3.12 1.41
CA GLY A 304 11.27 -3.01 2.73
C GLY A 304 10.28 -2.52 3.78
N CYS A 305 10.83 -2.21 4.95
CA CYS A 305 10.10 -1.55 6.03
C CYS A 305 10.64 -0.12 6.23
N ALA A 306 9.77 0.79 6.67
CA ALA A 306 10.14 2.16 7.01
C ALA A 306 9.52 2.55 8.35
N THR A 307 10.28 3.16 9.24
CA THR A 307 9.80 3.72 10.50
C THR A 307 10.03 5.22 10.49
N PHE A 308 8.96 5.99 10.30
CA PHE A 308 8.98 7.45 10.38
C PHE A 308 8.59 7.92 11.78
N PHE A 309 9.19 9.01 12.26
CA PHE A 309 8.86 9.62 13.54
C PHE A 309 9.00 11.14 13.50
N ARG A 310 8.15 11.87 14.23
CA ARG A 310 8.13 13.34 14.25
C ARG A 310 9.37 13.94 14.93
N CYS A 311 10.17 14.72 14.19
CA CYS A 311 11.43 15.28 14.70
C CYS A 311 11.25 16.28 15.84
N ASN A 312 10.09 16.94 15.90
CA ASN A 312 9.78 17.90 16.96
C ASN A 312 9.33 17.23 18.28
N ARG A 313 8.98 15.93 18.25
CA ARG A 313 8.56 15.17 19.44
C ARG A 313 9.59 14.13 19.86
N PHE A 314 10.35 13.58 18.91
CA PHE A 314 11.25 12.48 19.16
C PHE A 314 12.63 12.70 18.55
N ARG A 315 13.66 12.23 19.27
CA ARG A 315 15.03 12.10 18.79
C ARG A 315 15.41 10.64 18.72
N GLU A 316 16.05 10.23 17.63
CA GLU A 316 16.64 8.89 17.55
C GLU A 316 17.86 8.80 18.47
N VAL A 317 17.82 7.84 19.39
CA VAL A 317 18.96 7.49 20.25
C VAL A 317 19.82 6.43 19.57
N ARG A 318 19.17 5.42 18.99
CA ARG A 318 19.84 4.30 18.31
C ARG A 318 18.88 3.54 17.40
N GLY A 319 19.40 3.09 16.27
CA GLY A 319 18.73 2.15 15.37
C GLY A 319 19.44 0.80 15.26
N TYR A 320 18.66 -0.27 15.09
CA TYR A 320 19.15 -1.59 14.74
C TYR A 320 18.39 -2.13 13.53
N GLN A 321 19.14 -2.74 12.62
CA GLN A 321 18.63 -3.35 11.40
C GLN A 321 18.87 -4.85 11.46
N LEU A 322 17.82 -5.64 11.42
CA LEU A 322 17.88 -7.09 11.51
C LEU A 322 17.58 -7.68 10.14
N VAL A 323 18.57 -8.34 9.54
CA VAL A 323 18.39 -9.19 8.36
C VAL A 323 18.22 -10.63 8.84
N PHE A 324 16.98 -11.15 8.80
CA PHE A 324 16.70 -12.51 9.26
C PHE A 324 17.55 -13.56 8.53
N LYS A 325 17.78 -13.38 7.23
CA LYS A 325 18.66 -14.25 6.43
C LYS A 325 20.08 -14.36 6.99
N GLU A 326 20.66 -13.27 7.46
CA GLU A 326 22.04 -13.26 7.98
C GLU A 326 22.14 -14.03 9.29
N ILE A 327 21.17 -13.84 10.18
CA ILE A 327 21.06 -14.59 11.44
C ILE A 327 20.82 -16.07 11.14
N ALA A 328 19.98 -16.39 10.14
CA ALA A 328 19.72 -17.76 9.72
C ALA A 328 20.97 -18.45 9.17
N ARG A 329 21.83 -17.76 8.40
CA ARG A 329 23.10 -18.33 7.92
C ARG A 329 23.97 -18.81 9.08
N ALA A 330 24.14 -17.98 10.10
CA ALA A 330 24.91 -18.35 11.29
C ALA A 330 24.33 -19.60 11.99
N VAL A 331 23.00 -19.71 12.09
CA VAL A 331 22.35 -20.91 12.64
C VAL A 331 22.59 -22.13 11.76
N ILE A 332 22.41 -22.02 10.44
CA ILE A 332 22.58 -23.13 9.49
C ILE A 332 24.01 -23.65 9.49
N GLU A 333 25.01 -22.78 9.66
CA GLU A 333 26.42 -23.17 9.74
C GLU A 333 26.70 -24.12 10.91
N THR A 334 25.95 -23.98 12.02
CA THR A 334 26.05 -24.85 13.21
C THR A 334 25.31 -26.19 13.08
N LEU A 335 24.45 -26.36 12.06
CA LEU A 335 23.71 -27.60 11.84
C LEU A 335 24.62 -28.72 11.30
N GLN A 336 24.20 -29.97 11.51
CA GLN A 336 24.87 -31.14 10.93
C GLN A 336 24.85 -31.09 9.40
N PRO A 337 25.86 -31.62 8.69
CA PRO A 337 25.95 -31.54 7.23
C PRO A 337 24.69 -32.01 6.49
N ASN A 338 24.05 -33.08 6.94
CA ASN A 338 22.80 -33.63 6.39
C ASN A 338 21.56 -32.75 6.65
N GLN A 339 21.63 -31.80 7.58
CA GLN A 339 20.55 -30.87 7.92
C GLN A 339 20.71 -29.51 7.22
N LYS A 340 21.92 -29.17 6.73
CA LYS A 340 22.19 -27.86 6.12
C LYS A 340 21.33 -27.60 4.88
N GLU A 341 21.12 -28.60 4.04
CA GLU A 341 20.29 -28.50 2.85
C GLU A 341 18.84 -28.13 3.21
N THR A 342 18.24 -28.86 4.15
CA THR A 342 16.90 -28.55 4.67
C THR A 342 16.87 -27.20 5.39
N GLY A 343 17.97 -26.81 6.05
CA GLY A 343 18.12 -25.53 6.76
C GLY A 343 18.06 -24.29 5.86
N ILE A 344 18.45 -24.41 4.58
CA ILE A 344 18.43 -23.30 3.60
C ILE A 344 17.05 -22.64 3.49
N ARG A 345 15.96 -23.35 3.80
CA ARG A 345 14.60 -22.78 3.81
C ARG A 345 14.45 -21.57 4.75
N LEU A 346 15.27 -21.45 5.81
CA LEU A 346 15.30 -20.30 6.72
C LEU A 346 15.85 -19.02 6.06
N LEU A 347 16.58 -19.14 4.94
CA LEU A 347 17.21 -18.02 4.24
C LEU A 347 16.19 -17.16 3.48
N LYS A 348 15.29 -16.51 4.22
CA LYS A 348 14.30 -15.55 3.69
C LYS A 348 14.78 -14.12 3.92
N ASP A 349 14.57 -13.27 2.92
CA ASP A 349 15.08 -11.89 2.91
C ASP A 349 14.26 -10.89 3.74
N ASN A 350 13.33 -11.37 4.58
CA ASN A 350 12.56 -10.55 5.51
C ASN A 350 13.50 -9.77 6.44
N VAL A 351 13.03 -8.60 6.91
CA VAL A 351 13.81 -7.68 7.74
C VAL A 351 12.99 -7.12 8.88
N ALA A 352 13.66 -6.67 9.94
CA ALA A 352 13.06 -5.86 11.00
C ALA A 352 13.92 -4.63 11.31
N ILE A 353 13.26 -3.52 11.65
CA ILE A 353 13.88 -2.27 12.08
C ILE A 353 13.51 -2.06 13.55
N VAL A 354 14.50 -1.81 14.40
CA VAL A 354 14.28 -1.48 15.81
C VAL A 354 14.83 -0.08 16.06
N THR A 355 13.97 0.83 16.47
CA THR A 355 14.28 2.25 16.71
C THR A 355 14.11 2.58 18.17
N ILE A 356 15.17 3.06 18.82
CA ILE A 356 15.11 3.60 20.18
C ILE A 356 14.94 5.12 20.05
N LEU A 357 13.81 5.62 20.56
CA LEU A 357 13.40 7.02 20.48
C LEU A 357 13.38 7.63 21.88
N GLU A 358 13.82 8.88 21.97
CA GLU A 358 13.72 9.72 23.17
C GLU A 358 12.69 10.83 22.93
N SER A 359 11.78 11.01 23.87
CA SER A 359 10.81 12.09 23.90
C SER A 359 11.47 13.44 24.21
N LEU A 360 11.13 14.45 23.41
CA LEU A 360 11.64 15.83 23.53
C LEU A 360 10.75 16.76 24.35
N GLU A 361 9.63 16.27 24.88
CA GLU A 361 8.63 17.11 25.56
C GLU A 361 9.06 17.52 26.98
N ASN A 362 9.98 16.78 27.61
CA ASN A 362 10.50 17.08 28.96
C ASN A 362 11.93 17.60 28.90
N LYS A 363 12.14 18.82 28.40
CA LYS A 363 13.47 19.47 28.26
C LYS A 363 14.15 19.84 29.59
N THR A 364 13.51 19.62 30.74
CA THR A 364 13.92 20.18 32.03
C THR A 364 14.75 19.25 32.91
N VAL A 365 14.94 17.98 32.56
CA VAL A 365 15.79 17.06 33.33
C VAL A 365 16.62 16.22 32.36
N SER A 366 17.91 16.06 32.66
CA SER A 366 18.84 15.17 31.95
C SER A 366 18.21 13.84 31.55
N CYS A 367 18.63 13.29 30.41
CA CYS A 367 18.31 11.96 29.86
C CYS A 367 17.89 10.91 30.92
N ASN A 368 16.60 10.91 31.27
CA ASN A 368 16.01 9.90 32.13
C ASN A 368 15.46 8.78 31.24
N LEU A 369 15.71 7.52 31.60
CA LEU A 369 15.16 6.33 30.92
C LEU A 369 13.64 6.41 30.71
N ASN A 370 12.93 7.16 31.58
CA ASN A 370 11.49 7.41 31.49
C ASN A 370 11.04 8.21 30.25
N SER A 371 11.98 8.78 29.47
CA SER A 371 11.69 9.48 28.21
C SER A 371 11.97 8.62 26.97
N ILE A 372 12.53 7.41 27.15
CA ILE A 372 12.98 6.55 26.05
C ILE A 372 11.97 5.42 25.85
N PHE A 373 11.71 5.06 24.60
CA PHE A 373 10.93 3.89 24.24
C PHE A 373 11.46 3.27 22.93
N CYS A 374 11.11 2.02 22.68
CA CYS A 374 11.59 1.23 21.56
C CYS A 374 10.44 0.90 20.60
N VAL A 375 10.66 1.08 19.30
CA VAL A 375 9.71 0.76 18.23
C VAL A 375 10.34 -0.25 17.28
N ALA A 376 9.80 -1.46 17.25
CA ALA A 376 10.10 -2.46 16.25
C ALA A 376 9.08 -2.40 15.11
N ASN A 377 9.56 -2.51 13.87
CA ASN A 377 8.76 -2.62 12.65
C ASN A 377 9.26 -3.82 11.83
N THR A 378 8.38 -4.73 11.44
CA THR A 378 8.77 -5.94 10.68
C THR A 378 7.72 -6.38 9.68
N HIS A 379 8.15 -7.14 8.67
CA HIS A 379 7.27 -7.89 7.76
C HIS A 379 7.77 -9.34 7.70
N ILE A 380 7.06 -10.23 8.39
CA ILE A 380 7.38 -11.66 8.54
C ILE A 380 7.06 -12.42 7.24
N HIS A 381 7.70 -13.57 7.04
CA HIS A 381 7.51 -14.39 5.84
C HIS A 381 6.04 -14.73 5.57
N ALA A 382 5.59 -14.61 4.31
CA ALA A 382 4.18 -14.71 3.95
C ALA A 382 3.66 -16.15 3.79
N SER A 383 4.49 -17.08 3.29
CA SER A 383 4.02 -18.41 2.89
C SER A 383 3.51 -19.23 4.09
N GLU A 384 2.31 -19.80 3.96
CA GLU A 384 1.72 -20.73 4.93
C GLU A 384 2.47 -22.06 5.04
N GLU A 385 3.31 -22.41 4.06
CA GLU A 385 4.12 -23.63 4.08
C GLU A 385 5.28 -23.54 5.09
N PHE A 386 5.72 -22.32 5.41
CA PHE A 386 6.91 -22.05 6.21
C PHE A 386 6.55 -21.48 7.59
N LYS A 387 5.61 -22.11 8.30
CA LYS A 387 5.19 -21.71 9.65
C LYS A 387 6.36 -21.71 10.64
N ASP A 388 7.30 -22.63 10.47
CA ASP A 388 8.53 -22.71 11.26
C ASP A 388 9.43 -21.49 11.08
N VAL A 389 9.57 -21.02 9.83
CA VAL A 389 10.30 -19.79 9.50
C VAL A 389 9.60 -18.57 10.13
N LYS A 390 8.26 -18.49 10.09
CA LYS A 390 7.51 -17.40 10.73
C LYS A 390 7.78 -17.36 12.24
N LEU A 391 7.68 -18.51 12.92
CA LEU A 391 7.96 -18.62 14.35
C LEU A 391 9.41 -18.26 14.68
N TRP A 392 10.36 -18.77 13.89
CA TRP A 392 11.79 -18.49 14.05
C TRP A 392 12.10 -16.99 13.91
N GLN A 393 11.51 -16.30 12.92
CA GLN A 393 11.69 -14.85 12.74
C GLN A 393 11.13 -14.04 13.91
N VAL A 394 9.92 -14.37 14.37
CA VAL A 394 9.30 -13.68 15.51
C VAL A 394 10.07 -13.94 16.81
N ALA A 395 10.47 -15.17 17.08
CA ALA A 395 11.28 -15.53 18.23
C ALA A 395 12.65 -14.83 18.22
N THR A 396 13.30 -14.74 17.06
CA THR A 396 14.57 -14.01 16.90
C THR A 396 14.40 -12.52 17.24
N LEU A 397 13.34 -11.89 16.72
CA LEU A 397 13.04 -10.49 17.01
C LEU A 397 12.76 -10.25 18.50
N VAL A 398 11.85 -11.03 19.10
CA VAL A 398 11.44 -10.80 20.49
C VAL A 398 12.54 -11.11 21.50
N ASN A 399 13.42 -12.06 21.21
CA ASN A 399 14.61 -12.32 22.05
C ASN A 399 15.57 -11.13 22.05
N GLY A 400 15.76 -10.47 20.92
CA GLY A 400 16.53 -9.22 20.84
C GLY A 400 15.87 -8.08 21.61
N LEU A 401 14.55 -7.94 21.47
CA LEU A 401 13.77 -6.92 22.17
C LEU A 401 13.72 -7.14 23.69
N GLU A 402 13.75 -8.40 24.16
CA GLU A 402 13.78 -8.71 25.60
C GLU A 402 15.00 -8.08 26.29
N MET A 403 16.14 -8.02 25.60
CA MET A 403 17.34 -7.38 26.13
C MET A 403 17.16 -5.87 26.34
N ILE A 404 16.38 -5.22 25.47
CA ILE A 404 16.01 -3.81 25.61
C ILE A 404 14.98 -3.65 26.75
N GLY A 405 13.97 -4.52 26.80
CA GLY A 405 12.92 -4.46 27.82
C GLY A 405 13.41 -4.71 29.25
N LYS A 406 14.49 -5.49 29.43
CA LYS A 406 15.16 -5.68 30.73
C LYS A 406 15.72 -4.37 31.31
N LEU A 407 15.95 -3.35 30.48
CA LEU A 407 16.37 -2.02 30.92
C LEU A 407 15.18 -1.14 31.37
N GLY A 408 13.96 -1.68 31.39
CA GLY A 408 12.74 -0.94 31.73
C GLY A 408 12.25 -0.03 30.59
N ILE A 409 12.80 -0.16 29.38
CA ILE A 409 12.40 0.63 28.22
C ILE A 409 11.07 0.07 27.67
N PRO A 410 10.02 0.89 27.52
CA PRO A 410 8.76 0.47 26.89
C PRO A 410 8.96 0.05 25.44
N ILE A 411 8.24 -0.98 25.00
CA ILE A 411 8.39 -1.57 23.67
C ILE A 411 7.06 -1.50 22.91
N LEU A 412 7.16 -1.09 21.64
CA LEU A 412 6.14 -1.19 20.61
C LEU A 412 6.62 -2.14 19.52
N ILE A 413 5.80 -3.10 19.10
CA ILE A 413 6.08 -4.00 17.97
C ILE A 413 4.96 -3.82 16.95
N CYS A 414 5.28 -3.18 15.84
CA CYS A 414 4.42 -3.01 14.69
C CYS A 414 4.84 -3.99 13.59
N GLY A 415 3.88 -4.50 12.84
CA GLY A 415 4.22 -5.25 11.64
C GLY A 415 3.12 -6.12 11.08
N ASP A 416 3.36 -6.57 9.86
CA ASP A 416 2.64 -7.66 9.22
C ASP A 416 3.33 -8.98 9.61
N LEU A 417 2.68 -9.74 10.50
CA LEU A 417 3.19 -11.03 10.96
C LEU A 417 2.89 -12.16 9.98
N ASN A 418 2.05 -11.93 8.97
CA ASN A 418 1.50 -12.98 8.11
C ASN A 418 1.01 -14.19 8.92
N SER A 419 0.51 -13.95 10.14
CA SER A 419 0.17 -14.99 11.12
C SER A 419 -1.14 -14.59 11.80
N ARG A 420 -2.10 -15.52 11.85
CA ARG A 420 -3.44 -15.27 12.40
C ARG A 420 -3.43 -15.27 13.93
N PRO A 421 -4.44 -14.68 14.59
CA PRO A 421 -4.59 -14.83 16.04
C PRO A 421 -4.71 -16.31 16.41
N GLY A 422 -4.01 -16.73 17.47
CA GLY A 422 -3.91 -18.14 17.89
C GLY A 422 -2.86 -18.97 17.16
N SER A 423 -2.08 -18.37 16.26
CA SER A 423 -0.92 -19.05 15.67
C SER A 423 0.28 -18.99 16.61
N ALA A 424 1.22 -19.94 16.48
CA ALA A 424 2.40 -20.00 17.35
C ALA A 424 3.24 -18.70 17.39
N PRO A 425 3.48 -17.96 16.27
CA PRO A 425 4.18 -16.67 16.34
C PRO A 425 3.40 -15.59 17.09
N TYR A 426 2.07 -15.57 16.94
CA TYR A 426 1.20 -14.63 17.63
C TYR A 426 1.14 -14.92 19.14
N ASP A 427 0.93 -16.19 19.51
CA ASP A 427 0.87 -16.62 20.91
C ASP A 427 2.22 -16.50 21.61
N LEU A 428 3.34 -16.67 20.89
CA LEU A 428 4.66 -16.36 21.46
C LEU A 428 4.73 -14.90 21.94
N LEU A 429 4.32 -13.94 21.10
CA LEU A 429 4.33 -12.51 21.46
C LEU A 429 3.34 -12.19 22.57
N LEU A 430 2.12 -12.72 22.50
CA LEU A 430 1.04 -12.35 23.41
C LEU A 430 1.10 -13.10 24.75
N CYS A 431 1.33 -14.41 24.72
CA CYS A 431 1.36 -15.28 25.90
C CYS A 431 2.77 -15.41 26.51
N GLY A 432 3.79 -14.90 25.82
CA GLY A 432 5.19 -14.91 26.26
C GLY A 432 5.87 -16.28 26.16
N LYS A 433 5.19 -17.32 25.68
CA LYS A 433 5.76 -18.64 25.46
C LYS A 433 4.96 -19.46 24.44
N VAL A 434 5.65 -20.36 23.76
CA VAL A 434 5.02 -21.44 22.99
C VAL A 434 5.84 -22.72 23.14
N ASP A 435 5.17 -23.87 23.19
CA ASP A 435 5.81 -25.19 23.33
C ASP A 435 5.27 -26.20 22.31
N SER A 436 5.87 -27.39 22.28
CA SER A 436 5.57 -28.44 21.30
C SER A 436 4.15 -29.02 21.38
N GLN A 437 3.37 -28.68 22.41
CA GLN A 437 1.96 -29.08 22.55
C GLN A 437 1.00 -28.06 21.92
N HIS A 438 1.51 -26.93 21.39
CA HIS A 438 0.70 -25.91 20.75
C HIS A 438 -0.06 -26.46 19.53
N VAL A 439 -1.33 -26.09 19.37
CA VAL A 439 -2.21 -26.63 18.31
C VAL A 439 -1.70 -26.35 16.90
N GLU A 440 -1.10 -25.18 16.70
CA GLU A 440 -0.43 -24.80 15.45
C GLU A 440 1.11 -24.96 15.52
N TRP A 441 1.62 -25.93 16.29
CA TRP A 441 3.05 -26.18 16.36
C TRP A 441 3.62 -26.50 14.96
N PRO A 442 4.61 -25.73 14.48
CA PRO A 442 5.14 -25.95 13.14
C PRO A 442 6.04 -27.19 13.08
N ASN A 443 6.08 -27.84 11.91
CA ASN A 443 7.02 -28.92 11.66
C ASN A 443 8.47 -28.37 11.71
N ASP A 444 9.33 -28.99 12.52
CA ASP A 444 10.73 -28.60 12.69
C ASP A 444 11.68 -29.70 12.17
N PRO A 445 11.88 -29.79 10.84
CA PRO A 445 12.63 -30.90 10.24
C PRO A 445 14.13 -30.89 10.55
N VAL A 446 14.65 -29.82 11.17
CA VAL A 446 16.10 -29.67 11.48
C VAL A 446 16.35 -29.36 12.96
N GLY A 447 15.32 -29.36 13.80
CA GLY A 447 15.45 -29.07 15.23
C GLY A 447 15.88 -27.63 15.54
N ILE A 448 15.53 -26.64 14.70
CA ILE A 448 15.93 -25.23 14.92
C ILE A 448 15.40 -24.66 16.23
N PHE A 449 14.27 -25.17 16.73
CA PHE A 449 13.70 -24.68 17.98
C PHE A 449 14.50 -25.12 19.21
N ASN A 450 15.30 -26.18 19.12
CA ASN A 450 16.20 -26.58 20.22
C ASN A 450 17.31 -25.54 20.47
N HIS A 451 17.59 -24.70 19.48
CA HIS A 451 18.61 -23.66 19.53
C HIS A 451 18.02 -22.26 19.76
N LEU A 452 16.70 -22.16 19.94
CA LEU A 452 15.98 -20.90 20.04
C LEU A 452 15.16 -20.83 21.32
N LYS A 453 15.26 -19.69 22.00
CA LYS A 453 14.42 -19.40 23.14
C LYS A 453 13.01 -19.06 22.65
N LEU A 454 12.04 -19.94 22.86
CA LEU A 454 10.62 -19.76 22.52
C LEU A 454 9.80 -19.24 23.71
N PHE A 455 10.42 -18.40 24.55
CA PHE A 455 9.75 -17.71 25.64
C PHE A 455 10.41 -16.36 25.94
N HIS A 456 9.64 -15.39 26.40
CA HIS A 456 10.13 -14.07 26.81
C HIS A 456 9.38 -13.52 28.02
N GLY A 457 10.06 -12.65 28.78
CA GLY A 457 9.49 -11.94 29.93
C GLY A 457 8.81 -10.61 29.60
N LEU A 458 8.73 -10.22 28.33
CA LEU A 458 8.06 -8.97 27.94
C LEU A 458 6.55 -9.07 28.18
N PRO A 459 5.95 -8.13 28.93
CA PRO A 459 4.51 -8.12 29.20
C PRO A 459 3.74 -7.47 28.04
N LEU A 460 3.68 -8.13 26.89
CA LEU A 460 3.09 -7.57 25.68
C LEU A 460 1.57 -7.74 25.65
N GLY A 461 0.86 -6.67 25.26
CA GLY A 461 -0.56 -6.70 24.92
C GLY A 461 -0.79 -6.31 23.46
N SER A 462 -1.82 -6.85 22.82
CA SER A 462 -2.29 -6.41 21.50
C SER A 462 -3.18 -5.18 21.64
N ALA A 463 -2.92 -4.13 20.84
CA ALA A 463 -3.73 -2.92 20.82
C ALA A 463 -5.21 -3.19 20.47
N TYR A 464 -5.47 -4.18 19.62
CA TYR A 464 -6.82 -4.46 19.14
C TYR A 464 -7.72 -5.21 20.13
N ARG A 465 -7.13 -5.92 21.11
CA ARG A 465 -7.88 -6.66 22.14
C ARG A 465 -8.49 -5.76 23.21
N SER A 466 -8.21 -4.47 23.15
CA SER A 466 -8.65 -3.48 24.14
C SER A 466 -10.17 -3.46 24.35
N LEU A 467 -10.96 -3.69 23.30
CA LEU A 467 -12.43 -3.71 23.39
C LEU A 467 -13.03 -4.89 24.17
N GLN A 468 -12.30 -6.01 24.35
CA GLN A 468 -12.74 -7.06 25.28
C GLN A 468 -12.75 -6.57 26.74
N ILE A 469 -12.04 -5.48 27.02
CA ILE A 469 -11.78 -4.94 28.35
C ILE A 469 -12.50 -3.58 28.54
N THR A 470 -13.49 -3.26 27.69
CA THR A 470 -14.29 -2.01 27.79
C THR A 470 -15.70 -2.28 28.32
N ASP A 471 -16.26 -1.35 29.10
CA ASP A 471 -17.61 -1.47 29.68
C ASP A 471 -18.66 -1.71 28.57
N GLY A 472 -19.33 -2.86 28.69
CA GLY A 472 -20.25 -3.41 27.70
C GLY A 472 -21.53 -2.62 27.49
N SER A 473 -21.88 -1.71 28.40
CA SER A 473 -23.20 -1.09 28.47
C SER A 473 -23.48 0.01 27.44
N HIS A 474 -22.46 0.56 26.77
CA HIS A 474 -22.66 1.68 25.84
C HIS A 474 -22.94 1.21 24.38
N PRO A 475 -24.04 1.64 23.73
CA PRO A 475 -24.43 1.22 22.37
C PRO A 475 -23.36 1.46 21.29
N PHE A 476 -22.52 2.48 21.47
CA PHE A 476 -21.39 2.76 20.58
C PHE A 476 -20.39 1.59 20.49
N PHE A 477 -20.08 0.94 21.61
CA PHE A 477 -19.14 -0.18 21.65
C PHE A 477 -19.75 -1.47 21.10
N GLU A 478 -21.07 -1.61 21.10
CA GLU A 478 -21.76 -2.77 20.53
C GLU A 478 -21.50 -2.90 19.02
N LYS A 479 -21.54 -1.78 18.29
CA LYS A 479 -21.23 -1.77 16.85
C LYS A 479 -19.78 -2.13 16.58
N GLN A 480 -18.85 -1.74 17.46
CA GLN A 480 -17.44 -2.06 17.30
C GLN A 480 -17.14 -3.52 17.65
N ARG A 481 -17.80 -4.08 18.66
CA ARG A 481 -17.72 -5.51 18.98
C ARG A 481 -18.14 -6.40 17.80
N LYS A 482 -19.14 -5.99 17.00
CA LYS A 482 -19.53 -6.70 15.77
C LYS A 482 -18.40 -6.76 14.72
N LYS A 483 -17.44 -5.83 14.75
CA LYS A 483 -16.25 -5.81 13.89
C LYS A 483 -15.05 -6.61 14.45
N THR A 484 -15.20 -7.18 15.64
CA THR A 484 -14.16 -7.99 16.32
C THR A 484 -14.58 -9.44 16.34
N ASN A 485 -13.61 -10.33 16.19
CA ASN A 485 -13.81 -11.74 16.47
C ASN A 485 -13.89 -11.94 17.99
N PHE A 486 -15.05 -12.39 18.48
CA PHE A 486 -15.30 -12.54 19.92
C PHE A 486 -14.30 -13.49 20.61
N MET A 487 -13.86 -14.55 19.92
CA MET A 487 -12.96 -15.57 20.48
C MET A 487 -11.55 -15.01 20.71
N THR A 488 -11.05 -14.22 19.77
CA THR A 488 -9.65 -13.76 19.77
C THR A 488 -9.51 -12.35 20.33
N GLY A 489 -10.56 -11.53 20.25
CA GLY A 489 -10.52 -10.11 20.59
C GLY A 489 -9.90 -9.23 19.50
N GLU A 490 -9.49 -9.83 18.39
CA GLU A 490 -8.83 -9.18 17.26
C GLU A 490 -9.86 -8.79 16.18
N PRO A 491 -9.57 -7.83 15.28
CA PRO A 491 -10.47 -7.52 14.16
C PRO A 491 -10.72 -8.77 13.30
N TRP A 492 -11.80 -8.75 12.50
CA TRP A 492 -12.05 -9.83 11.53
C TRP A 492 -10.97 -9.91 10.46
N PHE A 493 -10.45 -8.75 10.05
CA PHE A 493 -9.38 -8.66 9.08
C PHE A 493 -8.59 -7.36 9.22
N THR A 494 -7.32 -7.46 8.86
CA THR A 494 -6.46 -6.32 8.51
C THR A 494 -6.01 -6.43 7.05
N ASN A 495 -6.02 -7.65 6.51
CA ASN A 495 -5.85 -7.96 5.10
C ASN A 495 -7.17 -8.48 4.49
N PHE A 496 -7.61 -7.88 3.38
CA PHE A 496 -8.84 -8.27 2.68
C PHE A 496 -8.63 -8.35 1.17
N SER A 497 -8.82 -9.55 0.62
CA SER A 497 -8.76 -9.86 -0.80
C SER A 497 -9.77 -10.96 -1.16
N ASN A 498 -9.98 -11.22 -2.45
CA ASN A 498 -10.82 -12.36 -2.88
C ASN A 498 -10.28 -13.72 -2.44
N ALA A 499 -8.95 -13.87 -2.32
CA ALA A 499 -8.31 -15.14 -1.97
C ALA A 499 -8.23 -15.36 -0.45
N PHE A 500 -8.11 -14.28 0.30
CA PHE A 500 -7.87 -14.32 1.74
C PHE A 500 -8.46 -13.09 2.44
N SER A 501 -9.10 -13.34 3.58
CA SER A 501 -9.47 -12.32 4.56
C SER A 501 -9.03 -12.79 5.95
N GLY A 502 -8.36 -11.93 6.70
CA GLY A 502 -7.91 -12.26 8.05
C GLY A 502 -7.02 -11.19 8.66
N THR A 503 -6.78 -11.31 9.96
CA THR A 503 -5.92 -10.41 10.72
C THR A 503 -4.49 -10.93 10.69
N LEU A 504 -3.60 -10.10 10.14
CA LEU A 504 -2.18 -10.39 9.91
C LEU A 504 -1.28 -9.27 10.44
N ASP A 505 -1.82 -8.05 10.56
CA ASP A 505 -1.11 -6.86 10.99
C ASP A 505 -1.40 -6.62 12.47
N TYR A 506 -0.40 -6.25 13.25
CA TYR A 506 -0.52 -6.06 14.70
C TYR A 506 0.28 -4.86 15.20
N ILE A 507 -0.19 -4.31 16.32
CA ILE A 507 0.56 -3.38 17.17
C ILE A 507 0.55 -3.98 18.59
N PHE A 508 1.68 -4.56 19.00
CA PHE A 508 1.90 -5.00 20.38
C PHE A 508 2.60 -3.91 21.18
N TYR A 509 2.30 -3.81 22.46
CA TYR A 509 2.90 -2.84 23.36
C TYR A 509 3.15 -3.43 24.75
N SER A 510 4.19 -2.96 25.45
CA SER A 510 4.52 -3.42 26.80
C SER A 510 3.58 -2.82 27.87
N VAL A 511 2.74 -3.65 28.46
CA VAL A 511 1.86 -3.34 29.61
C VAL A 511 2.64 -3.53 30.91
N PRO A 512 2.56 -2.67 31.95
CA PRO A 512 1.76 -1.46 32.08
C PRO A 512 2.53 -0.19 31.68
N LEU A 513 3.67 -0.32 30.99
CA LEU A 513 4.52 0.83 30.65
C LEU A 513 3.86 1.78 29.64
N LEU A 514 2.98 1.24 28.79
CA LEU A 514 2.17 2.00 27.84
C LEU A 514 0.69 1.66 28.03
N TRP A 515 -0.17 2.63 27.73
CA TRP A 515 -1.63 2.53 27.85
C TRP A 515 -2.28 2.94 26.53
N LEU A 516 -3.27 2.16 26.09
CA LEU A 516 -4.02 2.48 24.87
C LEU A 516 -5.18 3.43 25.17
N ILE A 517 -5.19 4.58 24.50
CA ILE A 517 -6.23 5.61 24.68
C ILE A 517 -7.27 5.58 23.54
N HIS A 518 -6.81 5.36 22.31
CA HIS A 518 -7.65 5.36 21.11
C HIS A 518 -7.18 4.30 20.10
N GLU A 519 -8.12 3.79 19.30
CA GLU A 519 -7.87 2.80 18.23
C GLU A 519 -8.63 3.20 16.95
N ILE A 520 -8.06 2.94 15.76
CA ILE A 520 -8.71 3.21 14.46
C ILE A 520 -9.51 1.98 13.99
N ARG A 521 -10.78 2.15 13.56
CA ARG A 521 -11.59 1.07 12.92
C ARG A 521 -12.58 1.49 11.84
#